data_AF-A0A368X7F8-F1
#
_entry.id   AF-A0A368X7F8-F1
#
_cell.length_a   1.000
_cell.length_b   1.000
_cell.length_c   1.000
_cell.angle_alpha   90.00
_cell.angle_beta   90.00
_cell.angle_gamma   90.00
#
_symmetry.space_group_name_H-M   'P 1'
#
loop_
_entity.id
_entity.type
_entity.pdbx_description
1 polymer ?
#
loop_
_entity_poly.entity_id
_entity_poly.type
_entity_poly.pdbx_seq_one_letter_code
_entity_poly.pdbx_strand_id
1 'polypeptide(L)'
;MKKTTVFAAFVVAGLVSGCASNPSALDLAKEQARLEAERAAMLEAQLERQNEMLEDQLSEIPDWVIEPPRPDAAGIYGVGIAESSNVAVVMKKARLQAEFDLASQMKQEISGIEQQFTEDSTGNEANLRFESAVERFVNSVELAGQEIVEQEVVVGGGKYNGYVLMRLSFDSMERMLEERNNMEGYDRMKAAFKELRERVEASKAAPESDDAQPANQVGA
;
A
#
# COMPACT_ATOMS: atom_id res chain seq x y z
N MET A 1 -45.78 -81.41 30.85
CA MET A 1 -46.86 -81.36 29.84
C MET A 1 -46.55 -80.17 28.93
N LYS A 2 -46.09 -80.41 27.69
CA LYS A 2 -46.84 -80.26 26.40
C LYS A 2 -47.12 -78.77 26.07
N LYS A 3 -46.70 -78.15 24.96
CA LYS A 3 -46.04 -78.56 23.69
C LYS A 3 -45.37 -77.32 23.06
N THR A 4 -44.28 -77.59 22.33
CA THR A 4 -43.65 -76.80 21.26
C THR A 4 -44.62 -76.39 20.14
N THR A 5 -44.38 -75.27 19.46
CA THR A 5 -44.50 -75.15 17.99
C THR A 5 -43.64 -73.96 17.47
N VAL A 6 -42.78 -74.30 16.51
CA VAL A 6 -41.88 -73.46 15.68
C VAL A 6 -42.66 -72.93 14.46
N PHE A 7 -42.09 -71.94 13.74
CA PHE A 7 -42.35 -71.43 12.36
C PHE A 7 -42.67 -69.93 12.39
N ALA A 8 -42.15 -69.06 11.53
CA ALA A 8 -41.11 -69.10 10.52
C ALA A 8 -40.84 -67.64 10.09
N ALA A 9 -39.66 -67.41 9.52
CA ALA A 9 -39.26 -66.15 8.91
C ALA A 9 -40.19 -65.78 7.74
N PHE A 10 -40.53 -64.49 7.62
CA PHE A 10 -40.85 -63.87 6.34
C PHE A 10 -40.33 -62.43 6.34
N VAL A 11 -39.09 -62.27 5.87
CA VAL A 11 -38.60 -61.01 5.31
C VAL A 11 -39.16 -60.95 3.88
N VAL A 12 -40.04 -59.99 3.60
CA VAL A 12 -40.22 -59.48 2.24
C VAL A 12 -40.23 -57.96 2.30
N ALA A 13 -39.23 -57.41 1.64
CA ALA A 13 -38.98 -55.99 1.46
C ALA A 13 -40.20 -55.29 0.87
N GLY A 14 -40.64 -54.22 1.52
CA GLY A 14 -41.48 -53.22 0.89
C GLY A 14 -40.67 -52.57 -0.23
N LEU A 15 -41.00 -52.92 -1.47
CA LEU A 15 -40.50 -52.25 -2.66
C LEU A 15 -40.94 -50.78 -2.59
N VAL A 16 -40.00 -49.90 -2.23
CA VAL A 16 -40.11 -48.48 -2.55
C VAL A 16 -39.98 -48.40 -4.08
N SER A 17 -41.08 -48.58 -4.79
CA SER A 17 -41.20 -48.24 -6.21
C SER A 17 -41.30 -46.72 -6.31
N GLY A 18 -40.19 -46.03 -6.03
CA GLY A 18 -39.99 -44.66 -6.47
C GLY A 18 -39.79 -44.68 -7.99
N CYS A 19 -40.55 -43.87 -8.72
CA CYS A 19 -40.43 -43.73 -10.17
C CYS A 19 -39.00 -43.34 -10.56
N ALA A 20 -38.19 -44.30 -11.03
CA ALA A 20 -36.92 -44.05 -11.68
C ALA A 20 -37.16 -43.95 -13.20
N SER A 21 -37.63 -42.80 -13.68
CA SER A 21 -37.46 -42.46 -15.10
C SER A 21 -35.98 -42.11 -15.31
N ASN A 22 -35.21 -43.05 -15.86
CA ASN A 22 -33.80 -42.83 -16.16
C ASN A 22 -33.70 -41.85 -17.35
N PRO A 23 -33.17 -40.62 -17.17
CA PRO A 23 -33.07 -39.65 -18.26
C PRO A 23 -32.19 -40.22 -19.39
N SER A 24 -32.48 -39.85 -20.63
CA SER A 24 -31.65 -40.28 -21.75
C SER A 24 -30.26 -39.65 -21.64
N ALA A 25 -29.24 -40.29 -22.21
CA ALA A 25 -27.87 -39.74 -22.21
C ALA A 25 -27.80 -38.31 -22.82
N LEU A 26 -28.68 -38.01 -23.78
CA LEU A 26 -28.81 -36.68 -24.36
C LEU A 26 -29.42 -35.66 -23.39
N ASP A 27 -30.39 -36.06 -22.59
CA ASP A 27 -31.01 -35.17 -21.59
C ASP A 27 -30.04 -34.83 -20.46
N LEU A 28 -29.23 -35.81 -20.04
CA LEU A 28 -28.14 -35.60 -19.07
C LEU A 28 -27.08 -34.63 -19.60
N ALA A 29 -26.65 -34.78 -20.86
CA ALA A 29 -25.69 -33.89 -21.48
C ALA A 29 -26.20 -32.44 -21.61
N LYS A 30 -27.51 -32.27 -21.92
CA LYS A 30 -28.15 -30.94 -21.98
C LYS A 30 -28.24 -30.28 -20.61
N GLU A 31 -28.63 -31.02 -19.57
CA GLU A 31 -28.67 -30.50 -18.21
C GLU A 31 -27.26 -30.16 -17.69
N GLN A 32 -26.26 -30.98 -17.99
CA GLN A 32 -24.86 -30.67 -17.67
C GLN A 32 -24.39 -29.37 -18.33
N ALA A 33 -24.64 -29.20 -19.63
CA ALA A 33 -24.30 -27.97 -20.34
C ALA A 33 -25.05 -26.74 -19.78
N ARG A 34 -26.32 -26.88 -19.38
CA ARG A 34 -27.08 -25.77 -18.76
C ARG A 34 -26.50 -25.39 -17.40
N LEU A 35 -26.18 -26.37 -16.55
CA LEU A 35 -25.57 -26.13 -15.24
C LEU A 35 -24.17 -25.52 -15.36
N GLU A 36 -23.37 -25.94 -16.34
CA GLU A 36 -22.06 -25.34 -16.62
C GLU A 36 -22.20 -23.90 -17.11
N ALA A 37 -23.15 -23.62 -18.01
CA ALA A 37 -23.44 -22.27 -18.47
C ALA A 37 -23.97 -21.36 -17.34
N GLU A 38 -24.86 -21.87 -16.48
CA GLU A 38 -25.37 -21.13 -15.31
C GLU A 38 -24.23 -20.82 -14.33
N ARG A 39 -23.32 -21.78 -14.08
CA ARG A 39 -22.14 -21.56 -13.23
C ARG A 39 -21.18 -20.53 -13.82
N ALA A 40 -20.93 -20.58 -15.13
CA ALA A 40 -20.09 -19.62 -15.81
C ALA A 40 -20.67 -18.20 -15.70
N ALA A 41 -21.96 -18.04 -15.98
CA ALA A 41 -22.66 -16.75 -15.85
C ALA A 41 -22.64 -16.21 -14.41
N MET A 42 -22.80 -17.09 -13.41
CA MET A 42 -22.71 -16.71 -12.00
C MET A 42 -21.30 -16.28 -11.60
N LEU A 43 -20.26 -16.95 -12.13
CA LEU A 43 -18.87 -16.58 -11.91
C LEU A 43 -18.57 -15.21 -12.54
N GLU A 44 -18.99 -14.99 -13.78
CA GLU A 44 -18.84 -13.71 -14.48
C GLU A 44 -19.51 -12.57 -13.70
N ALA A 45 -20.77 -12.75 -13.28
CA ALA A 45 -21.48 -11.77 -12.46
C ALA A 45 -20.88 -11.57 -11.05
N GLN A 46 -20.12 -12.53 -10.53
CA GLN A 46 -19.35 -12.36 -9.28
C GLN A 46 -18.07 -11.57 -9.52
N LEU A 47 -17.39 -11.81 -10.64
CA LEU A 47 -16.18 -11.08 -11.03
C LEU A 47 -16.50 -9.62 -11.35
N GLU A 48 -17.57 -9.36 -12.10
CA GLU A 48 -18.04 -7.99 -12.39
C GLU A 48 -18.31 -7.22 -11.11
N ARG A 49 -19.09 -7.80 -10.18
CA ARG A 49 -19.35 -7.17 -8.87
C ARG A 49 -18.09 -6.97 -8.05
N GLN A 50 -17.14 -7.90 -8.10
CA GLN A 50 -15.85 -7.70 -7.43
C GLN A 50 -15.06 -6.55 -8.06
N ASN A 51 -15.03 -6.45 -9.38
CA ASN A 51 -14.33 -5.38 -10.08
C ASN A 51 -14.95 -4.02 -9.74
N GLU A 52 -16.28 -3.90 -9.77
CA GLU A 52 -16.99 -2.67 -9.35
C GLU A 52 -16.61 -2.29 -7.91
N MET A 53 -16.58 -3.25 -6.98
CA MET A 53 -16.18 -2.98 -5.59
C MET A 53 -14.72 -2.53 -5.46
N LEU A 54 -13.82 -3.01 -6.32
CA LEU A 54 -12.42 -2.59 -6.35
C LEU A 54 -12.25 -1.19 -6.96
N GLU A 55 -13.00 -0.89 -8.01
CA GLU A 55 -13.03 0.44 -8.63
C GLU A 55 -13.56 1.50 -7.66
N ASP A 56 -14.65 1.20 -6.95
CA ASP A 56 -15.19 2.06 -5.90
C ASP A 56 -14.13 2.30 -4.79
N GLN A 57 -13.49 1.24 -4.31
CA GLN A 57 -12.42 1.35 -3.30
C GLN A 57 -11.24 2.20 -3.77
N LEU A 58 -10.85 2.05 -5.04
CA LEU A 58 -9.76 2.85 -5.61
C LEU A 58 -10.15 4.32 -5.68
N SER A 59 -11.40 4.63 -6.01
CA SER A 59 -11.91 6.01 -6.10
C SER A 59 -12.00 6.72 -4.74
N GLU A 60 -12.04 5.98 -3.63
CA GLU A 60 -12.00 6.52 -2.27
C GLU A 60 -10.57 6.81 -1.78
N ILE A 61 -9.54 6.35 -2.50
CA ILE A 61 -8.15 6.65 -2.13
C ILE A 61 -7.82 8.08 -2.59
N PRO A 62 -7.36 8.97 -1.68
CA PRO A 62 -7.01 10.33 -2.08
C PRO A 62 -5.86 10.36 -3.10
N ASP A 63 -5.92 11.28 -4.06
CA ASP A 63 -4.92 11.39 -5.14
C ASP A 63 -3.49 11.51 -4.62
N TRP A 64 -3.28 12.28 -3.54
CA TRP A 64 -1.96 12.47 -2.91
C TRP A 64 -1.39 11.21 -2.24
N VAL A 65 -2.18 10.13 -2.11
CA VAL A 65 -1.70 8.81 -1.69
C VAL A 65 -1.18 8.03 -2.89
N ILE A 66 -1.84 8.15 -4.04
CA ILE A 66 -1.47 7.47 -5.29
C ILE A 66 -0.25 8.17 -5.92
N GLU A 67 -0.28 9.49 -5.94
CA GLU A 67 0.76 10.37 -6.46
C GLU A 67 1.25 11.31 -5.34
N PRO A 68 2.06 10.79 -4.39
CA PRO A 68 2.58 11.60 -3.30
C PRO A 68 3.44 12.77 -3.82
N PRO A 69 3.36 13.95 -3.17
CA PRO A 69 4.22 15.07 -3.52
C PRO A 69 5.70 14.67 -3.42
N ARG A 70 6.45 14.95 -4.49
CA ARG A 70 7.92 14.82 -4.46
C ARG A 70 8.53 15.87 -3.52
N PRO A 71 9.73 15.62 -2.97
CA PRO A 71 10.46 16.63 -2.22
C PRO A 71 10.53 17.95 -2.99
N ASP A 72 10.12 19.01 -2.33
CA ASP A 72 9.95 20.33 -2.93
C ASP A 72 10.45 21.41 -1.96
N ALA A 73 10.47 22.68 -2.36
CA ALA A 73 11.01 23.75 -1.51
C ALA A 73 10.32 23.86 -0.14
N ALA A 74 9.14 23.28 0.04
CA ALA A 74 8.46 23.27 1.32
C ALA A 74 8.90 22.12 2.24
N GLY A 75 9.53 21.07 1.71
CA GLY A 75 10.10 19.99 2.51
C GLY A 75 10.09 18.62 1.84
N ILE A 76 10.31 17.60 2.67
CA ILE A 76 10.20 16.18 2.33
C ILE A 76 8.84 15.67 2.82
N TYR A 77 8.26 14.74 2.09
CA TYR A 77 6.93 14.19 2.38
C TYR A 77 7.00 12.70 2.71
N GLY A 78 6.02 12.22 3.48
CA GLY A 78 5.81 10.81 3.74
C GLY A 78 4.33 10.48 3.84
N VAL A 79 3.94 9.32 3.32
CA VAL A 79 2.55 8.85 3.28
C VAL A 79 2.35 7.64 4.16
N GLY A 80 1.24 7.66 4.90
CA GLY A 80 0.82 6.58 5.76
C GLY A 80 -0.56 6.09 5.41
N ILE A 81 -0.69 4.77 5.22
CA ILE A 81 -1.95 4.10 4.94
C ILE A 81 -2.16 3.05 6.02
N ALA A 82 -3.35 2.99 6.60
CA ALA A 82 -3.70 1.95 7.57
C ALA A 82 -5.17 1.56 7.50
N GLU A 83 -5.47 0.35 7.96
CA GLU A 83 -6.85 -0.11 8.18
C GLU A 83 -7.07 -0.57 9.64
N SER A 84 -8.29 -0.35 10.14
CA SER A 84 -8.73 -0.87 11.43
C SER A 84 -10.25 -0.86 11.58
N SER A 85 -10.80 -1.74 12.41
CA SER A 85 -12.19 -1.63 12.87
C SER A 85 -12.42 -0.51 13.91
N ASN A 86 -11.36 0.16 14.36
CA ASN A 86 -11.41 1.26 15.32
C ASN A 86 -10.76 2.52 14.75
N VAL A 87 -11.51 3.62 14.69
CA VAL A 87 -11.07 4.89 14.12
C VAL A 87 -9.85 5.49 14.84
N ALA A 88 -9.75 5.39 16.17
CA ALA A 88 -8.59 5.90 16.89
C ALA A 88 -7.32 5.08 16.57
N VAL A 89 -7.48 3.77 16.38
CA VAL A 89 -6.39 2.87 16.01
C VAL A 89 -5.94 3.15 14.57
N VAL A 90 -6.87 3.35 13.63
CA VAL A 90 -6.51 3.63 12.23
C VAL A 90 -5.72 4.92 12.10
N MET A 91 -6.19 6.00 12.75
CA MET A 91 -5.49 7.30 12.71
C MET A 91 -4.08 7.20 13.27
N LYS A 92 -3.91 6.50 14.41
CA LYS A 92 -2.59 6.32 15.02
C LYS A 92 -1.67 5.49 14.13
N LYS A 93 -2.18 4.41 13.52
CA LYS A 93 -1.38 3.57 12.62
C LYS A 93 -0.98 4.30 11.35
N ALA A 94 -1.92 4.98 10.70
CA ALA A 94 -1.66 5.73 9.47
C ALA A 94 -0.61 6.81 9.74
N ARG A 95 -0.75 7.55 10.85
CA ARG A 95 0.27 8.51 11.28
C ARG A 95 1.64 7.84 11.45
N LEU A 96 1.76 6.80 12.26
CA LEU A 96 3.04 6.10 12.47
C LEU A 96 3.68 5.60 11.16
N GLN A 97 2.85 5.13 10.22
CA GLN A 97 3.32 4.71 8.90
C GLN A 97 3.85 5.90 8.09
N ALA A 98 3.18 7.07 8.14
CA ALA A 98 3.64 8.29 7.49
C ALA A 98 4.94 8.83 8.10
N GLU A 99 5.10 8.74 9.42
CA GLU A 99 6.33 9.11 10.13
C GLU A 99 7.51 8.24 9.66
N PHE A 100 7.30 6.92 9.55
CA PHE A 100 8.31 5.98 9.04
C PHE A 100 8.65 6.22 7.55
N ASP A 101 7.64 6.48 6.72
CA ASP A 101 7.85 6.77 5.30
C ASP A 101 8.64 8.07 5.12
N LEU A 102 8.26 9.14 5.84
CA LEU A 102 8.96 10.42 5.84
C LEU A 102 10.43 10.28 6.26
N ALA A 103 10.70 9.51 7.33
CA ALA A 103 12.05 9.18 7.79
C ALA A 103 12.85 8.44 6.71
N SER A 104 12.20 7.48 6.01
CA SER A 104 12.80 6.72 4.92
C SER A 104 13.14 7.60 3.71
N GLN A 105 12.24 8.49 3.32
CA GLN A 105 12.45 9.44 2.22
C GLN A 105 13.59 10.40 2.55
N MET A 106 13.62 10.95 3.76
CA MET A 106 14.71 11.81 4.20
C MET A 106 16.06 11.10 4.15
N LYS A 107 16.12 9.85 4.64
CA LYS A 107 17.34 9.04 4.56
C LYS A 107 17.79 8.85 3.11
N GLN A 108 16.88 8.53 2.21
CA GLN A 108 17.19 8.33 0.78
C GLN A 108 17.74 9.60 0.14
N GLU A 109 17.11 10.75 0.37
CA GLU A 109 17.56 12.03 -0.19
C GLU A 109 18.97 12.41 0.28
N ILE A 110 19.25 12.26 1.57
CA ILE A 110 20.56 12.60 2.15
C ILE A 110 21.64 11.61 1.72
N SER A 111 21.34 10.30 1.76
CA SER A 111 22.29 9.26 1.35
C SER A 111 22.61 9.35 -0.16
N GLY A 112 21.64 9.72 -0.99
CA GLY A 112 21.86 9.93 -2.42
C GLY A 112 22.86 11.07 -2.71
N ILE A 113 22.81 12.14 -1.93
CA ILE A 113 23.78 13.25 -2.03
C ILE A 113 25.18 12.79 -1.59
N GLU A 114 25.26 11.96 -0.55
CA GLU A 114 26.56 11.47 -0.10
C GLU A 114 27.26 10.54 -1.09
N GLN A 115 26.51 9.71 -1.80
CA GLN A 115 27.08 8.87 -2.85
C GLN A 115 27.72 9.74 -3.94
N GLN A 116 27.09 10.84 -4.32
CA GLN A 116 27.63 11.81 -5.28
C GLN A 116 28.94 12.43 -4.78
N PHE A 117 29.06 12.76 -3.49
CA PHE A 117 30.32 13.25 -2.90
C PHE A 117 31.43 12.18 -2.84
N THR A 118 31.06 10.91 -2.69
CA THR A 118 32.01 9.80 -2.57
C THR A 118 32.64 9.43 -3.92
N GLU A 119 31.94 9.66 -5.04
CA GLU A 119 32.54 9.56 -6.37
C GLU A 119 33.74 10.51 -6.54
N ASP A 120 33.77 11.63 -5.79
CA ASP A 120 34.79 12.68 -5.88
C ASP A 120 35.88 12.64 -4.77
N SER A 121 35.75 11.84 -3.70
CA SER A 121 36.69 11.85 -2.54
C SER A 121 36.86 10.51 -1.81
N THR A 122 38.09 10.22 -1.35
CA THR A 122 38.53 8.94 -0.76
C THR A 122 38.24 8.78 0.75
N GLY A 123 37.66 7.65 1.17
CA GLY A 123 37.85 7.07 2.53
C GLY A 123 36.66 6.34 3.16
N ASN A 124 36.74 5.00 3.26
CA ASN A 124 35.67 4.12 3.79
C ASN A 124 35.20 4.46 5.22
N GLU A 125 36.11 4.91 6.11
CA GLU A 125 35.75 5.28 7.49
C GLU A 125 34.91 6.56 7.59
N ALA A 126 35.14 7.54 6.71
CA ALA A 126 34.40 8.79 6.72
C ALA A 126 32.93 8.57 6.29
N ASN A 127 32.69 7.58 5.43
CA ASN A 127 31.36 7.22 4.95
C ASN A 127 30.57 6.48 6.02
N LEU A 128 31.18 5.50 6.70
CA LEU A 128 30.53 4.82 7.84
C LEU A 128 30.11 5.78 8.96
N ARG A 129 30.94 6.81 9.23
CA ARG A 129 30.61 7.88 10.19
C ARG A 129 29.44 8.72 9.71
N PHE A 130 29.38 9.03 8.42
CA PHE A 130 28.28 9.79 7.85
C PHE A 130 26.97 9.00 7.87
N GLU A 131 26.97 7.73 7.45
CA GLU A 131 25.79 6.86 7.54
C GLU A 131 25.25 6.78 8.97
N SER A 132 26.15 6.63 9.94
CA SER A 132 25.80 6.65 11.38
C SER A 132 25.20 7.99 11.82
N ALA A 133 25.67 9.10 11.27
CA ALA A 133 25.15 10.44 11.52
C ALA A 133 23.74 10.61 10.92
N VAL A 134 23.51 10.11 9.69
CA VAL A 134 22.19 10.08 9.04
C VAL A 134 21.20 9.31 9.90
N GLU A 135 21.56 8.09 10.33
CA GLU A 135 20.67 7.25 11.13
C GLU A 135 20.28 7.92 12.46
N ARG A 136 21.25 8.51 13.18
CA ARG A 136 20.98 9.24 14.43
C ARG A 136 20.09 10.47 14.23
N PHE A 137 20.20 11.14 13.08
CA PHE A 137 19.37 12.30 12.75
C PHE A 137 17.95 11.87 12.37
N VAL A 138 17.81 10.84 11.52
CA VAL A 138 16.52 10.26 11.13
C VAL A 138 15.71 9.82 12.35
N ASN A 139 16.33 9.06 13.26
CA ASN A 139 15.68 8.62 14.50
C ASN A 139 15.23 9.78 15.41
N SER A 140 15.76 11.00 15.19
CA SER A 140 15.33 12.18 15.93
C SER A 140 14.17 12.93 15.30
N VAL A 141 14.06 12.87 13.97
CA VAL A 141 12.90 13.40 13.21
C VAL A 141 11.64 12.65 13.56
N GLU A 142 11.73 11.33 13.76
CA GLU A 142 10.61 10.52 14.26
C GLU A 142 10.06 11.06 15.62
N LEU A 143 10.86 11.81 16.37
CA LEU A 143 10.48 12.33 17.69
C LEU A 143 9.99 13.79 17.67
N ALA A 144 10.33 14.60 16.65
CA ALA A 144 9.92 16.01 16.54
C ALA A 144 10.17 16.61 15.15
N GLY A 145 9.41 17.65 14.77
CA GLY A 145 9.70 18.51 13.60
C GLY A 145 8.79 18.30 12.38
N GLN A 146 8.06 17.19 12.35
CA GLN A 146 7.10 16.85 11.31
C GLN A 146 5.69 17.42 11.56
N GLU A 147 4.97 17.71 10.49
CA GLU A 147 3.59 18.21 10.52
C GLU A 147 2.67 17.37 9.63
N ILE A 148 1.39 17.29 9.99
CA ILE A 148 0.36 16.66 9.16
C ILE A 148 -0.11 17.70 8.15
N VAL A 149 0.03 17.39 6.87
CA VAL A 149 -0.44 18.24 5.76
C VAL A 149 -1.87 17.88 5.40
N GLU A 150 -2.14 16.58 5.21
CA GLU A 150 -3.47 16.05 4.91
C GLU A 150 -3.74 14.80 5.76
N GLN A 151 -5.01 14.61 6.11
CA GLN A 151 -5.47 13.41 6.80
C GLN A 151 -6.90 13.10 6.41
N GLU A 152 -7.15 11.86 6.01
CA GLU A 152 -8.49 11.40 5.63
C GLU A 152 -8.78 10.02 6.23
N VAL A 153 -10.05 9.79 6.58
CA VAL A 153 -10.53 8.48 7.03
C VAL A 153 -11.82 8.15 6.28
N VAL A 154 -11.78 7.08 5.50
CA VAL A 154 -12.93 6.55 4.75
C VAL A 154 -13.39 5.21 5.33
N VAL A 155 -14.61 4.81 5.03
CA VAL A 155 -15.19 3.55 5.48
C VAL A 155 -15.35 2.63 4.27
N GLY A 156 -14.53 1.58 4.21
CA GLY A 156 -14.56 0.60 3.12
C GLY A 156 -14.43 -0.83 3.66
N GLY A 157 -15.15 -1.79 3.07
CA GLY A 157 -15.04 -3.20 3.43
C GLY A 157 -15.38 -3.54 4.90
N GLY A 158 -16.19 -2.70 5.56
CA GLY A 158 -16.56 -2.87 6.98
C GLY A 158 -15.48 -2.45 7.98
N LYS A 159 -14.45 -1.71 7.53
CA LYS A 159 -13.38 -1.13 8.37
C LYS A 159 -13.22 0.36 8.06
N TYR A 160 -12.45 1.04 8.90
CA TYR A 160 -11.91 2.36 8.61
C TYR A 160 -10.58 2.21 7.89
N ASN A 161 -10.41 2.94 6.79
CA ASN A 161 -9.14 3.13 6.10
C ASN A 161 -8.68 4.57 6.37
N GLY A 162 -7.47 4.73 6.87
CA GLY A 162 -6.90 6.02 7.22
C GLY A 162 -5.70 6.33 6.34
N TYR A 163 -5.64 7.55 5.85
CA TYR A 163 -4.58 8.10 5.03
C TYR A 163 -4.00 9.33 5.74
N VAL A 164 -2.69 9.44 5.79
CA VAL A 164 -1.99 10.62 6.35
C VAL A 164 -0.86 11.02 5.43
N LEU A 165 -0.78 12.31 5.09
CA LEU A 165 0.37 12.94 4.47
C LEU A 165 1.10 13.77 5.51
N MET A 166 2.38 13.50 5.71
CA MET A 166 3.24 14.28 6.60
C MET A 166 4.31 15.01 5.81
N ARG A 167 4.75 16.14 6.35
CA ARG A 167 5.85 16.94 5.82
C ARG A 167 6.88 17.21 6.92
N LEU A 168 8.15 17.19 6.52
CA LEU A 168 9.26 17.78 7.26
C LEU A 168 9.82 18.94 6.46
N SER A 169 9.61 20.16 6.95
CA SER A 169 10.13 21.35 6.29
C SER A 169 11.65 21.47 6.42
N PHE A 170 12.27 22.10 5.42
CA PHE A 170 13.71 22.38 5.45
C PHE A 170 14.12 23.26 6.64
N ASP A 171 13.26 24.17 7.08
CA ASP A 171 13.50 25.00 8.27
C ASP A 171 13.48 24.17 9.55
N SER A 172 12.57 23.19 9.64
CA SER A 172 12.55 22.25 10.76
C SER A 172 13.80 21.36 10.76
N MET A 173 14.22 20.84 9.60
CA MET A 173 15.47 20.07 9.50
C MET A 173 16.68 20.88 9.96
N GLU A 174 16.80 22.13 9.51
CA GLU A 174 17.92 23.01 9.86
C GLU A 174 17.96 23.30 11.36
N ARG A 175 16.83 23.66 11.96
CA ARG A 175 16.72 23.85 13.42
C ARG A 175 17.11 22.60 14.19
N MET A 176 16.60 21.43 13.79
CA MET A 176 16.92 20.16 14.44
C MET A 176 18.40 19.80 14.32
N LEU A 177 19.02 20.15 13.19
CA LEU A 177 20.45 19.93 12.98
C LEU A 177 21.27 20.87 13.85
N GLU A 178 20.88 22.15 13.96
CA GLU A 178 21.53 23.16 14.81
C GLU A 178 21.51 22.79 16.29
N GLU A 179 20.39 22.25 16.78
CA GLU A 179 20.28 21.68 18.13
C GLU A 179 21.28 20.54 18.38
N ARG A 180 21.83 19.96 17.31
CA ARG A 180 22.80 18.86 17.30
C ARG A 180 24.16 19.27 16.73
N ASN A 181 24.52 20.54 16.80
CA ASN A 181 25.80 21.05 16.28
C ASN A 181 27.08 20.35 16.80
N ASN A 182 27.00 19.64 17.92
CA ASN A 182 28.10 18.85 18.47
C ASN A 182 28.15 17.40 17.96
N MET A 183 27.26 17.00 17.05
CA MET A 183 27.24 15.63 16.52
C MET A 183 28.42 15.37 15.58
N GLU A 184 29.01 14.18 15.68
CA GLU A 184 29.98 13.73 14.69
C GLU A 184 29.32 13.68 13.31
N GLY A 185 29.97 14.24 12.29
CA GLY A 185 29.42 14.36 10.94
C GLY A 185 28.52 15.58 10.70
N TYR A 186 28.38 16.49 11.68
CA TYR A 186 27.55 17.70 11.56
C TYR A 186 27.82 18.52 10.29
N ASP A 187 29.08 18.88 10.02
CA ASP A 187 29.41 19.73 8.86
C ASP A 187 29.07 19.06 7.53
N ARG A 188 29.30 17.74 7.43
CA ARG A 188 28.95 16.94 6.24
C ARG A 188 27.44 16.83 6.08
N MET A 189 26.70 16.64 7.18
CA MET A 189 25.23 16.64 7.19
C MET A 189 24.66 18.00 6.76
N LYS A 190 25.23 19.09 7.28
CA LYS A 190 24.84 20.46 6.94
C LYS A 190 25.07 20.75 5.46
N ALA A 191 26.21 20.31 4.91
CA ALA A 191 26.49 20.42 3.49
C ALA A 191 25.47 19.63 2.65
N ALA A 192 25.16 18.38 3.04
CA ALA A 192 24.18 17.55 2.33
C ALA A 192 22.77 18.18 2.33
N PHE A 193 22.31 18.73 3.46
CA PHE A 193 21.02 19.42 3.49
C PHE A 193 20.99 20.71 2.66
N LYS A 194 22.09 21.47 2.66
CA LYS A 194 22.21 22.67 1.83
C LYS A 194 22.09 22.31 0.35
N GLU A 195 22.80 21.29 -0.09
CA GLU A 195 22.74 20.80 -1.48
C GLU A 195 21.35 20.26 -1.82
N LEU A 196 20.71 19.51 -0.90
CA LEU A 196 19.35 19.01 -1.12
C LEU A 196 18.38 20.17 -1.38
N ARG A 197 18.44 21.21 -0.53
CA ARG A 197 17.61 22.41 -0.66
C ARG A 197 17.87 23.10 -2.01
N GLU A 198 19.13 23.30 -2.37
CA GLU A 198 19.51 23.94 -3.63
C GLU A 198 19.03 23.13 -4.86
N ARG A 199 19.17 21.80 -4.84
CA ARG A 199 18.70 20.90 -5.91
C ARG A 199 17.19 21.01 -6.11
N VAL A 200 16.45 21.02 -5.01
CA VAL A 200 14.99 21.06 -5.00
C VAL A 200 14.45 22.45 -5.36
N GLU A 201 15.14 23.52 -4.99
CA GLU A 201 14.82 24.87 -5.44
C GLU A 201 15.11 25.06 -6.94
N ALA A 202 16.21 24.50 -7.44
CA ALA A 202 16.57 24.53 -8.85
C ALA A 202 15.57 23.76 -9.73
N SER A 203 15.05 22.61 -9.25
CA SER A 203 14.06 21.83 -9.98
C SER A 203 12.70 22.55 -10.11
N LYS A 204 12.32 23.40 -9.14
CA LYS A 204 11.15 24.29 -9.26
C LYS A 204 11.35 25.44 -10.24
N ALA A 205 12.57 25.92 -10.40
CA ALA A 205 12.89 27.06 -11.27
C ALA A 205 13.03 26.67 -12.75
N ALA A 206 13.32 25.40 -13.04
CA ALA A 206 13.19 24.84 -14.37
C ALA A 206 11.69 24.67 -14.67
N PRO A 207 11.11 25.38 -15.65
CA PRO A 207 9.74 25.08 -16.06
C PRO A 207 9.69 23.61 -16.46
N GLU A 208 8.73 22.86 -15.91
CA GLU A 208 8.38 21.53 -16.41
C GLU A 208 8.23 21.67 -17.92
N SER A 209 9.20 21.14 -18.67
CA SER A 209 9.08 21.01 -20.11
C SER A 209 7.92 20.06 -20.33
N ASP A 210 6.81 20.66 -20.69
CA ASP A 210 5.59 20.07 -21.23
C ASP A 210 5.96 19.18 -22.43
N ASP A 211 6.49 17.99 -22.16
CA ASP A 211 6.77 16.98 -23.17
C ASP A 211 5.46 16.26 -23.49
N ALA A 212 4.69 16.98 -24.31
CA ALA A 212 3.95 16.50 -25.45
C ALA A 212 3.97 14.97 -25.66
N GLN A 213 2.77 14.41 -25.55
CA GLN A 213 2.37 13.20 -26.25
C GLN A 213 2.92 13.19 -27.70
N PRO A 214 3.52 12.09 -28.17
CA PRO A 214 3.32 11.71 -29.54
C PRO A 214 2.01 10.92 -29.61
N ALA A 215 0.98 11.60 -30.12
CA ALA A 215 -0.13 10.94 -30.78
C ALA A 215 0.44 9.97 -31.82
N ASN A 216 0.43 8.66 -31.51
CA ASN A 216 0.71 7.67 -32.53
C ASN A 216 -0.60 7.30 -33.20
N GLN A 217 -0.89 8.02 -34.27
CA GLN A 217 -1.73 7.53 -35.35
C GLN A 217 -1.13 6.22 -35.86
N VAL A 218 -1.88 5.12 -35.74
CA VAL A 218 -1.71 4.01 -36.67
C VAL A 218 -3.10 3.64 -37.16
N GLY A 219 -3.46 4.26 -38.28
CA GLY A 219 -4.46 3.70 -39.19
C GLY A 219 -3.80 2.64 -40.06
N ALA A 220 -4.42 1.46 -40.09
CA ALA A 220 -4.59 0.61 -41.25
C ALA A 220 -5.80 -0.30 -40.99
#